data_AF-A0A2Z7CW73-F1
#
_entry.id   AF-A0A2Z7CW73-F1
#
_cell.length_a   1.000
_cell.length_b   1.000
_cell.length_c   1.000
_cell.angle_alpha   90.00
_cell.angle_beta   90.00
_cell.angle_gamma   90.00
#
_symmetry.space_group_name_H-M   'P 1'
#
loop_
_entity.id
_entity.type
_entity.pdbx_description
1 polymer ?
#
loop_
_entity_poly.entity_id
_entity_poly.type
_entity_poly.pdbx_seq_one_letter_code
_entity_poly.pdbx_strand_id
1 'polypeptide(L)'
;MCSNFFVEIDQGRKISKERRVVTYEECQKNHAARIGKYAVDGCCEFMPTGGEGSGAAFRCAACGCHRNFHKKVVHDVGTYYDSWSKSSTPK
;
A
#
# COMPACT_ATOMS: atom_id res chain seq x y z
N MET A 1 -21.03 -30.56 0.96
CA MET A 1 -21.70 -30.01 2.14
C MET A 1 -21.35 -28.53 2.24
N CYS A 2 -22.20 -27.64 1.74
CA CYS A 2 -22.11 -26.21 2.04
C CYS A 2 -23.47 -25.79 2.57
N SER A 3 -23.64 -25.94 3.88
CA SER A 3 -24.88 -25.65 4.57
C SER A 3 -25.00 -24.15 4.83
N ASN A 4 -26.11 -23.58 4.36
CA ASN A 4 -26.89 -22.49 4.93
C ASN A 4 -26.15 -21.25 5.47
N PHE A 5 -26.31 -20.12 4.78
CA PHE A 5 -26.29 -18.83 5.46
C PHE A 5 -27.46 -17.96 4.97
N PHE A 6 -28.61 -18.19 5.60
CA PHE A 6 -29.80 -17.37 5.55
C PHE A 6 -29.65 -16.25 6.60
N VAL A 7 -29.55 -14.99 6.19
CA VAL A 7 -29.94 -13.83 7.03
C VAL A 7 -30.46 -12.71 6.12
N GLU A 8 -31.78 -12.52 6.13
CA GLU A 8 -32.45 -11.26 5.74
C GLU A 8 -32.20 -10.20 6.82
N ILE A 9 -31.72 -8.99 6.47
CA ILE A 9 -31.97 -7.74 7.21
C ILE A 9 -32.04 -6.55 6.22
N ASP A 10 -33.21 -5.91 6.19
CA ASP A 10 -33.52 -4.58 5.65
C ASP A 10 -32.84 -3.46 6.47
N GLN A 11 -32.24 -2.44 5.81
CA GLN A 11 -31.90 -1.06 6.28
C GLN A 11 -30.48 -0.56 5.90
N GLY A 12 -30.41 0.57 5.16
CA GLY A 12 -29.39 1.63 5.32
C GLY A 12 -27.96 1.38 4.79
N ARG A 13 -27.54 2.13 3.74
CA ARG A 13 -26.16 2.24 3.19
C ARG A 13 -25.29 0.97 3.32
N LYS A 14 -25.29 0.15 2.27
CA LYS A 14 -24.24 -0.86 2.05
C LYS A 14 -22.90 -0.15 1.81
N ILE A 15 -22.18 0.21 2.87
CA ILE A 15 -20.73 0.32 2.79
C ILE A 15 -20.26 -1.14 2.83
N SER A 16 -20.28 -1.80 1.67
CA SER A 16 -19.43 -2.97 1.50
C SER A 16 -18.04 -2.48 1.84
N LYS A 17 -17.52 -2.91 2.99
CA LYS A 17 -16.14 -2.67 3.38
C LYS A 17 -15.28 -3.53 2.46
N GLU A 18 -15.24 -3.16 1.19
CA GLU A 18 -14.28 -3.65 0.22
C GLU A 18 -12.94 -3.46 0.91
N ARG A 19 -12.34 -4.57 1.34
CA ARG A 19 -11.03 -4.51 1.97
C ARG A 19 -10.13 -3.88 0.91
N ARG A 20 -9.56 -2.73 1.23
CA ARG A 20 -8.59 -2.05 0.38
C ARG A 20 -7.21 -2.37 0.92
N VAL A 21 -6.34 -2.88 0.07
CA VAL A 21 -4.92 -3.05 0.35
C VAL A 21 -4.23 -1.73 0.02
N VAL A 22 -3.42 -1.23 0.94
CA VAL A 22 -2.64 0.00 0.74
C VAL A 22 -1.17 -0.39 0.69
N THR A 23 -0.52 -0.05 -0.42
CA THR A 23 0.93 -0.18 -0.61
C THR A 23 1.54 1.19 -0.83
N TYR A 24 2.84 1.31 -0.58
CA TYR A 24 3.61 2.53 -0.78
C TYR A 24 4.77 2.19 -1.73
N GLU A 25 4.85 2.87 -2.86
CA GLU A 25 5.80 2.52 -3.92
C GLU A 25 6.89 3.59 -4.04
N GLU A 26 6.81 4.44 -5.06
CA GLU A 26 7.87 5.36 -5.44
C GLU A 26 8.03 6.53 -4.46
N CYS A 27 9.26 6.78 -4.00
CA CYS A 27 9.56 7.99 -3.21
C CYS A 27 9.51 9.22 -4.12
N GLN A 28 8.69 10.21 -3.77
CA GLN A 28 8.53 11.47 -4.51
C GLN A 28 9.12 12.68 -3.78
N LYS A 29 9.91 12.46 -2.72
CA LYS A 29 10.56 13.56 -2.00
C LYS A 29 11.66 14.17 -2.86
N ASN A 30 11.66 15.50 -3.00
CA ASN A 30 12.81 16.21 -3.56
C ASN A 30 13.92 16.35 -2.50
N HIS A 31 14.98 15.55 -2.62
CA HIS A 31 16.15 15.57 -1.73
C HIS A 31 17.05 16.79 -1.96
N ALA A 32 17.01 17.39 -3.14
CA ALA A 32 17.83 18.55 -3.50
C ALA A 32 17.12 19.91 -3.33
N ALA A 33 15.88 19.91 -2.79
CA ALA A 33 15.09 21.12 -2.59
C ALA A 33 15.84 22.19 -1.79
N ARG A 34 16.64 21.78 -0.78
CA ARG A 34 17.45 22.68 0.05
C ARG A 34 18.51 23.47 -0.73
N ILE A 35 18.93 22.97 -1.89
CA ILE A 35 19.95 23.57 -2.76
C ILE A 35 19.29 24.28 -3.96
N GLY A 36 17.96 24.36 -3.99
CA GLY A 36 17.21 24.94 -5.12
C GLY A 36 17.22 24.06 -6.37
N LYS A 37 17.55 22.77 -6.23
CA LYS A 37 17.56 21.78 -7.31
C LYS A 37 16.42 20.77 -7.15
N TYR A 38 16.22 19.95 -8.17
CA TYR A 38 15.27 18.85 -8.16
C TYR A 38 16.00 17.52 -8.34
N ALA A 39 16.01 16.69 -7.30
CA ALA A 39 16.52 15.33 -7.36
C ALA A 39 15.72 14.45 -6.42
N VAL A 40 15.22 13.33 -6.93
CA VAL A 40 14.42 12.36 -6.21
C VAL A 40 15.21 11.07 -6.10
N ASP A 41 15.18 10.42 -4.95
CA ASP A 41 15.99 9.22 -4.65
C ASP A 41 15.44 7.95 -5.35
N GLY A 42 14.19 8.00 -5.83
CA GLY A 42 13.63 6.99 -6.74
C GLY A 42 13.55 5.58 -6.17
N CYS A 43 13.05 5.39 -4.95
CA CYS A 43 12.74 4.03 -4.45
C CYS A 43 11.69 3.36 -5.33
N CYS A 44 11.78 2.05 -5.58
CA CYS A 44 10.72 1.32 -6.31
C CYS A 44 9.62 0.80 -5.39
N GLU A 45 9.97 0.44 -4.15
CA GLU A 45 9.05 -0.07 -3.14
C GLU A 45 9.40 0.52 -1.76
N PHE A 46 8.39 0.77 -0.93
CA PHE A 46 8.60 1.17 0.45
C PHE A 46 9.01 -0.02 1.31
N MET A 47 10.24 0.03 1.83
CA MET A 47 10.76 -0.95 2.77
C MET A 47 10.78 -0.37 4.20
N PRO A 48 9.94 -0.81 5.15
CA PRO A 48 9.96 -0.30 6.51
C PRO A 48 11.27 -0.63 7.23
N THR A 49 11.84 0.32 7.97
CA THR A 49 13.10 0.10 8.72
C THR A 49 12.92 -0.69 10.03
N GLY A 50 11.70 -0.81 10.54
CA GLY A 50 11.42 -1.47 11.82
C GLY A 50 10.15 -2.31 11.83
N GLY A 51 9.98 -3.10 12.89
CA GLY A 51 8.84 -3.99 13.07
C GLY A 51 7.49 -3.27 13.15
N GLU A 52 6.43 -3.98 12.79
CA GLU A 52 5.06 -3.49 12.75
C GLU A 52 4.64 -2.86 14.08
N GLY A 53 4.10 -1.64 14.05
CA GLY A 53 3.73 -0.88 15.25
C GLY A 53 4.83 -0.01 15.87
N SER A 54 6.08 -0.12 15.40
CA SER A 54 7.15 0.81 15.80
C SER A 54 7.12 2.09 14.96
N GLY A 55 7.55 3.23 15.53
CA GLY A 55 7.71 4.47 14.76
C GLY A 55 8.71 4.35 13.60
N ALA A 56 9.60 3.36 13.65
CA ALA A 56 10.54 3.04 12.58
C ALA A 56 9.87 2.36 11.36
N ALA A 57 8.70 1.73 11.53
CA ALA A 57 7.94 1.14 10.42
C ALA A 57 7.39 2.20 9.45
N PHE A 58 7.35 3.47 9.83
CA PHE A 58 6.89 4.55 8.97
C PHE A 58 8.00 5.18 8.13
N ARG A 59 9.26 4.74 8.29
CA ARG A 59 10.41 5.24 7.54
C ARG A 59 10.92 4.18 6.57
N CYS A 60 11.30 4.63 5.38
CA CYS A 60 11.88 3.80 4.35
C CYS A 60 13.35 3.49 4.70
N ALA A 61 13.73 2.22 4.67
CA ALA A 61 15.09 1.77 4.92
C ALA A 61 16.07 2.21 3.82
N ALA A 62 15.59 2.43 2.59
CA ALA A 62 16.43 2.86 1.47
C ALA A 62 16.75 4.36 1.50
N CYS A 63 15.74 5.23 1.55
CA CYS A 63 15.91 6.69 1.46
C CYS A 63 15.74 7.45 2.79
N GLY A 64 15.36 6.75 3.86
CA GLY A 64 15.07 7.36 5.17
C GLY A 64 13.79 8.20 5.22
N CYS A 65 13.07 8.34 4.11
CA CYS A 65 11.87 9.17 4.01
C CYS A 65 10.68 8.51 4.70
N HIS A 66 9.77 9.34 5.21
CA HIS A 66 8.49 8.86 5.72
C HIS A 66 7.64 8.26 4.59
N ARG A 67 6.84 7.23 4.87
CA ARG A 67 5.93 6.58 3.89
C ARG A 67 4.99 7.55 3.16
N ASN A 68 4.68 8.71 3.76
CA ASN A 68 3.83 9.73 3.12
C ASN A 68 4.51 10.40 1.92
N PHE A 69 5.83 10.36 1.83
CA PHE A 69 6.55 10.80 0.63
C PHE A 69 6.58 9.73 -0.46
N HIS A 70 6.15 8.51 -0.16
CA HIS A 70 6.00 7.47 -1.14
C HIS A 70 4.59 7.50 -1.72
N LYS A 71 4.48 7.25 -3.02
CA LYS A 71 3.21 7.18 -3.74
C LYS A 71 2.33 6.12 -3.09
N LYS A 72 1.19 6.55 -2.55
CA LYS A 72 0.19 5.67 -1.95
C LYS A 72 -0.63 5.01 -3.05
N VAL A 73 -0.54 3.69 -3.16
CA VAL A 73 -1.37 2.91 -4.08
C VAL A 73 -2.42 2.16 -3.26
N VAL A 74 -3.66 2.23 -3.74
CA VAL A 74 -4.81 1.61 -3.10
C VAL A 74 -5.37 0.60 -4.09
N HIS A 75 -5.37 -0.67 -3.69
CA HIS A 75 -5.96 -1.75 -4.46
C HIS A 75 -7.20 -2.25 -3.75
N ASP A 76 -8.25 -2.53 -4.51
CA ASP A 76 -9.35 -3.34 -3.99
C ASP A 76 -8.84 -4.78 -3.81
N VAL A 77 -9.25 -5.48 -2.74
CA VAL A 77 -8.71 -6.82 -2.45
C VAL A 77 -8.90 -7.80 -3.62
N GLY A 78 -9.98 -7.67 -4.39
CA GLY A 78 -10.19 -8.42 -5.63
C GLY A 78 -9.06 -8.18 -6.63
N THR A 79 -8.84 -6.92 -7.01
CA THR A 79 -7.80 -6.58 -8.00
C THR A 79 -6.38 -6.84 -7.50
N TYR A 80 -6.13 -6.75 -6.18
CA TYR A 80 -4.83 -7.01 -5.57
C TYR A 80 -4.41 -8.49 -5.68
N TYR A 81 -5.30 -9.43 -5.35
CA TYR A 81 -4.95 -10.85 -5.45
C TYR A 81 -4.83 -11.29 -6.92
N ASP A 82 -5.68 -10.77 -7.81
CA ASP A 82 -5.63 -11.05 -9.24
C ASP A 82 -4.30 -10.58 -9.87
N SER A 83 -3.84 -9.37 -9.51
CA SER A 83 -2.57 -8.82 -10.01
C SER A 83 -1.37 -9.58 -9.46
N TRP A 84 -1.36 -9.89 -8.15
CA TRP A 84 -0.32 -10.68 -7.52
C TRP A 84 -0.21 -12.08 -8.15
N SER A 85 -1.35 -12.74 -8.39
CA SER A 85 -1.41 -14.08 -8.99
C SER A 85 -0.80 -14.09 -10.40
N LYS A 86 -1.03 -13.04 -11.20
CA LYS A 86 -0.40 -12.87 -12.53
C LYS A 86 1.10 -12.60 -12.48
N SER A 87 1.57 -11.93 -11.42
CA SER A 87 3.01 -11.67 -11.24
C SER A 87 3.79 -12.87 -10.69
N SER A 88 3.11 -13.84 -10.06
CA SER A 88 3.72 -14.96 -9.35
C SER A 88 3.88 -16.24 -10.19
N THR A 89 3.32 -16.31 -11.40
CA THR A 89 3.52 -17.45 -12.30
C THR A 89 4.95 -17.46 -12.82
N PRO A 90 5.74 -18.53 -12.58
CA PRO A 90 7.08 -18.67 -13.15
C PRO A 90 7.02 -18.63 -14.68
N LYS A 91 7.95 -17.89 -15.31
CA LYS A 91 8.19 -17.99 -16.76
C LYS A 91 8.88 -19.29 -17.11
#